data_AF-A0A196SI64-F1
#
_entry.id   AF-A0A196SI64-F1
#
_cell.length_a   1.000
_cell.length_b   1.000
_cell.length_c   1.000
_cell.angle_alpha   90.00
_cell.angle_beta   90.00
_cell.angle_gamma   90.00
#
_symmetry.space_group_name_H-M   'P 1'
#
loop_
_entity.id
_entity.type
_entity.pdbx_description
1 polymer ?
#
loop_
_entity_poly.entity_id
_entity_poly.type
_entity_poly.pdbx_seq_one_letter_code
_entity_poly.pdbx_strand_id
1 'polypeptide(L)'
;MDLSYYVFDSLLIIFVCLFFDNSTSDSLDTIIQHAMAGDYPYFIPHLSIPSEAIHSLSLLFACGDTLGEERSLSTMIPASCQDEATGFYKPYELIVFLENHLTFLSFSEYRRLAPHNHIRLLYNENQQELRVQERPSFSSAHYLHCHHTAVEDDSSYTALILQDCSHTSFQFSTVAGIVVLRDCDHVTLSICCNRLLVINCHHIALYTYTCTNPVFIACAPDTMLTAPYNTPRVQLLRRLREAHLTGRNCWDFGIDMKGVAFPCPKLPPEEFSPFLAKEITGEEELPLLPTEYEEVFRHVLNTLKKT
;
A
#
# COMPACT_ATOMS: atom_id res chain seq x y z
N MET A 1 2.88 -28.36 -2.97
CA MET A 1 2.51 -27.63 -4.18
C MET A 1 3.24 -26.32 -4.06
N ASP A 2 4.34 -26.14 -4.80
CA ASP A 2 5.17 -24.94 -4.68
C ASP A 2 4.37 -23.76 -5.23
N LEU A 3 3.70 -23.03 -4.34
CA LEU A 3 3.15 -21.72 -4.67
C LEU A 3 4.34 -20.81 -4.94
N SER A 4 4.44 -20.29 -6.17
CA SER A 4 5.35 -19.19 -6.48
C SER A 4 4.80 -17.94 -5.82
N TYR A 5 5.47 -17.43 -4.79
CA TYR A 5 5.02 -16.24 -4.07
C TYR A 5 5.62 -15.03 -4.73
N TYR A 6 4.98 -14.55 -5.80
CA TYR A 6 5.15 -13.16 -6.21
C TYR A 6 4.04 -12.31 -5.60
N VAL A 7 4.40 -11.08 -5.25
CA VAL A 7 3.45 -10.08 -4.76
C VAL A 7 2.51 -9.59 -5.88
N PHE A 8 2.75 -9.97 -7.14
CA PHE A 8 2.02 -9.44 -8.28
C PHE A 8 1.78 -10.51 -9.36
N ASP A 9 0.60 -11.11 -9.36
CA ASP A 9 0.14 -11.97 -10.48
C ASP A 9 -0.27 -11.13 -11.72
N SER A 10 -0.18 -9.80 -11.63
CA SER A 10 -0.41 -8.91 -12.78
C SER A 10 0.39 -7.61 -12.60
N LEU A 11 1.65 -7.60 -13.06
CA LEU A 11 2.43 -6.37 -13.26
C LEU A 11 1.61 -5.34 -14.06
N LEU A 12 0.80 -5.84 -15.00
CA LEU A 12 -0.22 -5.07 -15.71
C LEU A 12 -1.12 -4.25 -14.77
N ILE A 13 -1.68 -4.83 -13.71
CA ILE A 13 -2.60 -4.12 -12.82
C ILE A 13 -1.87 -2.98 -12.12
N ILE A 14 -0.66 -3.22 -11.59
CA ILE A 14 0.15 -2.16 -10.98
C ILE A 14 0.40 -1.03 -11.97
N PHE A 15 0.79 -1.39 -13.19
CA PHE A 15 1.11 -0.41 -14.21
C PHE A 15 -0.12 0.39 -14.61
N VAL A 16 -1.27 -0.27 -14.75
CA VAL A 16 -2.55 0.39 -15.03
C VAL A 16 -2.94 1.33 -13.89
N CYS A 17 -2.81 0.91 -12.64
CA CYS A 17 -3.14 1.77 -11.49
C CYS A 17 -2.27 3.02 -11.41
N LEU A 18 -0.99 2.86 -11.72
CA LEU A 18 -0.01 3.90 -11.48
C LEU A 18 0.17 4.82 -12.69
N PHE A 19 -0.12 4.31 -13.89
CA PHE A 19 0.31 4.94 -15.14
C PHE A 19 -0.74 4.92 -16.25
N PHE A 20 -1.96 4.39 -16.05
CA PHE A 20 -2.99 4.42 -17.09
C PHE A 20 -3.55 5.82 -17.30
N ASP A 21 -3.40 6.30 -18.53
CA ASP A 21 -4.03 7.49 -19.06
C ASP A 21 -5.33 7.09 -19.77
N ASN A 22 -6.46 7.45 -19.15
CA ASN A 22 -7.81 7.03 -19.55
C ASN A 22 -8.30 7.76 -20.81
N SER A 23 -7.60 7.56 -21.92
CA SER A 23 -7.87 8.14 -23.23
C SER A 23 -8.78 7.26 -24.12
N THR A 24 -9.17 6.07 -23.64
CA THR A 24 -10.04 5.12 -24.36
C THR A 24 -11.51 5.54 -24.34
N SER A 25 -12.25 5.23 -25.41
CA SER A 25 -13.71 5.37 -25.46
C SER A 25 -14.49 4.16 -24.92
N ASP A 26 -13.79 3.11 -24.49
CA ASP A 26 -14.38 1.84 -24.10
C ASP A 26 -15.10 1.89 -22.73
N SER A 27 -16.04 0.96 -22.55
CA SER A 27 -16.86 0.90 -21.34
C SER A 27 -16.06 0.40 -20.11
N LEU A 28 -16.56 0.66 -18.90
CA LEU A 28 -15.92 0.19 -17.65
C LEU A 28 -15.74 -1.30 -17.61
N ASP A 29 -16.82 -2.01 -17.92
CA ASP A 29 -16.87 -3.44 -17.82
C ASP A 29 -15.87 -4.05 -18.80
N THR A 30 -15.71 -3.45 -19.98
CA THR A 30 -14.69 -3.82 -20.97
C THR A 30 -13.28 -3.63 -20.43
N ILE A 31 -12.96 -2.46 -19.87
CA ILE A 31 -11.63 -2.20 -19.29
C ILE A 31 -11.32 -3.17 -18.14
N ILE A 32 -12.25 -3.39 -17.22
CA ILE A 32 -12.07 -4.34 -16.11
C ILE A 32 -11.90 -5.76 -16.64
N GLN A 33 -12.69 -6.18 -17.62
CA GLN A 33 -12.55 -7.50 -18.25
C GLN A 33 -11.15 -7.68 -18.85
N HIS A 34 -10.64 -6.68 -19.57
CA HIS A 34 -9.27 -6.70 -20.11
C HIS A 34 -8.22 -6.76 -19.00
N ALA A 35 -8.39 -6.01 -17.91
CA ALA A 35 -7.45 -6.02 -16.78
C ALA A 35 -7.42 -7.39 -16.09
N MET A 36 -8.60 -7.96 -15.81
CA MET A 36 -8.76 -9.29 -15.21
C MET A 36 -8.27 -10.41 -16.14
N ALA A 37 -8.34 -10.21 -17.45
CA ALA A 37 -7.84 -11.15 -18.45
C ALA A 37 -6.34 -11.03 -18.73
N GLY A 38 -5.65 -10.04 -18.14
CA GLY A 38 -4.23 -9.82 -18.42
C GLY A 38 -3.95 -9.29 -19.83
N ASP A 39 -4.86 -8.50 -20.42
CA ASP A 39 -4.77 -8.05 -21.81
C ASP A 39 -3.77 -6.88 -21.98
N TYR A 40 -2.48 -7.21 -21.98
CA TYR A 40 -1.40 -6.25 -22.21
C TYR A 40 -1.56 -5.41 -23.49
N PRO A 41 -1.88 -5.97 -24.67
CA PRO A 41 -2.12 -5.20 -25.89
C PRO A 41 -3.15 -4.09 -25.73
N TYR A 42 -4.20 -4.33 -24.94
CA TYR A 42 -5.21 -3.32 -24.66
C TYR A 42 -4.64 -2.13 -23.87
N PHE A 43 -3.85 -2.35 -22.82
CA PHE A 43 -3.41 -1.28 -21.92
C PHE A 43 -2.13 -0.56 -22.35
N ILE A 44 -1.17 -1.24 -22.97
CA ILE A 44 0.14 -0.69 -23.32
C ILE A 44 0.08 0.69 -24.00
N PRO A 45 -0.81 0.94 -24.98
CA PRO A 45 -0.90 2.24 -25.64
C PRO A 45 -1.31 3.40 -24.72
N HIS A 46 -1.89 3.09 -23.56
CA HIS A 46 -2.45 4.04 -22.62
C HIS A 46 -1.61 4.18 -21.35
N LEU A 47 -0.43 3.54 -21.26
CA LEU A 47 0.43 3.65 -20.09
C LEU A 47 1.47 4.77 -20.26
N SER A 48 1.54 5.68 -19.29
CA SER A 48 2.50 6.79 -19.23
C SER A 48 3.39 6.68 -17.98
N ILE A 49 4.59 6.11 -18.15
CA ILE A 49 5.48 5.75 -17.05
C ILE A 49 6.69 6.70 -17.01
N PRO A 50 6.74 7.71 -16.11
CA PRO A 50 7.86 8.63 -16.06
C PRO A 50 9.12 7.94 -15.51
N SER A 51 10.30 8.40 -15.91
CA SER A 51 11.58 7.77 -15.53
C SER A 51 11.81 7.68 -14.01
N GLU A 52 11.36 8.69 -13.26
CA GLU A 52 11.40 8.73 -11.80
C GLU A 52 10.53 7.64 -11.12
N ALA A 53 9.50 7.11 -11.80
CA ALA A 53 8.65 6.06 -11.25
C ALA A 53 9.39 4.75 -11.01
N ILE A 54 10.52 4.54 -11.69
CA ILE A 54 11.36 3.34 -11.48
C ILE A 54 11.92 3.27 -10.07
N HIS A 55 12.10 4.39 -9.37
CA HIS A 55 12.50 4.32 -7.97
C HIS A 55 11.40 3.64 -7.14
N SER A 56 10.14 4.03 -7.33
CA SER A 56 8.99 3.41 -6.66
C SER A 56 8.76 1.96 -7.11
N LEU A 57 8.90 1.67 -8.41
CA LEU A 57 8.77 0.32 -8.95
C LEU A 57 9.92 -0.59 -8.52
N SER A 58 11.16 -0.08 -8.41
CA SER A 58 12.30 -0.84 -7.89
C SER A 58 12.11 -1.26 -6.44
N LEU A 59 11.47 -0.42 -5.63
CA LEU A 59 11.09 -0.73 -4.26
C LEU A 59 9.96 -1.76 -4.19
N LEU A 60 9.00 -1.70 -5.12
CA LEU A 60 7.93 -2.70 -5.27
C LEU A 60 8.48 -4.06 -5.77
N PHE A 61 9.48 -4.04 -6.65
CA PHE A 61 10.04 -5.21 -7.32
C PHE A 61 11.33 -5.77 -6.71
N ALA A 62 11.85 -5.18 -5.62
CA ALA A 62 13.01 -5.70 -4.87
C ALA A 62 12.80 -7.11 -4.25
N CYS A 63 11.77 -7.84 -4.67
CA CYS A 63 11.51 -9.25 -4.42
C CYS A 63 11.87 -10.16 -5.61
N GLY A 64 12.25 -9.61 -6.77
CA GLY A 64 12.66 -10.37 -7.94
C GLY A 64 14.17 -10.30 -8.08
N ASP A 65 14.82 -11.40 -7.75
CA ASP A 65 16.21 -11.64 -8.09
C ASP A 65 16.36 -11.54 -9.61
N THR A 66 16.91 -10.43 -10.11
CA THR A 66 17.36 -10.35 -11.49
C THR A 66 18.74 -11.00 -11.55
N LEU A 67 18.75 -12.33 -11.55
CA LEU A 67 19.92 -13.19 -11.79
C LEU A 67 21.10 -13.01 -10.79
N GLY A 68 20.86 -12.82 -9.50
CA GLY A 68 21.89 -12.94 -8.47
C GLY A 68 22.90 -11.80 -8.42
N GLU A 69 22.60 -10.62 -8.99
CA GLU A 69 23.43 -9.42 -8.84
C GLU A 69 22.86 -8.46 -7.79
N GLU A 70 23.68 -8.08 -6.81
CA GLU A 70 23.43 -7.06 -5.78
C GLU A 70 23.31 -5.63 -6.37
N ARG A 71 22.39 -5.40 -7.31
CA ARG A 71 22.22 -4.10 -7.99
C ARG A 71 20.78 -3.62 -7.92
N SER A 72 20.61 -2.29 -7.88
CA SER A 72 19.29 -1.65 -7.95
C SER A 72 18.66 -1.91 -9.32
N LEU A 73 17.38 -2.27 -9.37
CA LEU A 73 16.63 -2.47 -10.63
C LEU A 73 16.79 -1.29 -11.60
N SER A 74 16.85 -0.06 -11.07
CA SER A 74 17.07 1.16 -11.84
C SER A 74 18.37 1.16 -12.66
N THR A 75 19.39 0.43 -12.21
CA THR A 75 20.69 0.32 -12.90
C THR A 75 20.74 -0.82 -13.91
N MET A 76 19.72 -1.68 -13.91
CA MET A 76 19.66 -2.86 -14.75
C MET A 76 18.73 -2.67 -15.95
N ILE A 77 17.77 -1.74 -15.86
CA ILE A 77 16.87 -1.42 -16.97
C ILE A 77 17.69 -0.85 -18.14
N PRO A 78 17.68 -1.51 -19.30
CA PRO A 78 18.41 -1.04 -20.47
C PRO A 78 17.86 0.31 -20.95
N ALA A 79 18.74 1.16 -21.49
CA ALA A 79 18.34 2.41 -22.14
C ALA A 79 17.30 2.18 -23.26
N SER A 80 17.25 0.99 -23.87
CA SER A 80 16.23 0.65 -24.88
C SER A 80 14.79 0.68 -24.36
N CYS A 81 14.60 0.51 -23.04
CA CYS A 81 13.29 0.60 -22.40
C CYS A 81 12.84 2.06 -22.22
N GLN A 82 13.73 3.04 -22.42
CA GLN A 82 13.40 4.46 -22.35
C GLN A 82 13.12 5.01 -23.74
N ASP A 83 12.19 5.96 -23.80
CA ASP A 83 11.97 6.83 -24.93
C ASP A 83 12.80 8.11 -24.72
N GLU A 84 13.87 8.26 -25.51
CA GLU A 84 14.81 9.38 -25.41
C GLU A 84 14.17 10.75 -25.70
N ALA A 85 13.07 10.78 -26.47
CA ALA A 85 12.41 12.02 -26.86
C ALA A 85 11.49 12.56 -25.76
N THR A 86 10.87 11.67 -24.99
CA THR A 86 9.89 12.02 -23.96
C THR A 86 10.47 11.94 -22.54
N GLY A 87 11.49 11.11 -22.31
CA GLY A 87 11.99 10.81 -20.98
C GLY A 87 11.12 9.83 -20.19
N PHE A 88 10.18 9.15 -20.86
CA PHE A 88 9.31 8.13 -20.30
C PHE A 88 9.84 6.72 -20.62
N TYR A 89 9.42 5.73 -19.84
CA TYR A 89 9.62 4.33 -20.23
C TYR A 89 8.61 3.93 -21.28
N LYS A 90 9.06 3.15 -22.26
CA LYS A 90 8.19 2.45 -23.19
C LYS A 90 7.52 1.30 -22.43
N PRO A 91 6.19 1.30 -22.27
CA PRO A 91 5.52 0.37 -21.36
C PRO A 91 5.76 -1.10 -21.72
N TYR A 92 5.67 -1.46 -22.99
CA TYR A 92 5.86 -2.84 -23.43
C TYR A 92 7.29 -3.33 -23.12
N GLU A 93 8.30 -2.58 -23.53
CA GLU A 93 9.71 -2.95 -23.35
C GLU A 93 10.07 -3.04 -21.87
N LEU A 94 9.57 -2.11 -21.05
CA LEU A 94 9.77 -2.14 -19.60
C LEU A 94 9.08 -3.36 -18.97
N ILE A 95 7.81 -3.61 -19.29
CA ILE A 95 7.07 -4.76 -18.77
C ILE A 95 7.76 -6.06 -19.18
N VAL A 96 8.10 -6.22 -20.46
CA VAL A 96 8.79 -7.41 -20.97
C VAL A 96 10.17 -7.56 -20.35
N PHE A 97 10.89 -6.46 -20.11
CA PHE A 97 12.15 -6.51 -19.38
C PHE A 97 11.92 -7.03 -17.95
N LEU A 98 10.95 -6.47 -17.24
CA LEU A 98 10.62 -6.92 -15.89
C LEU A 98 10.16 -8.38 -15.88
N GLU A 99 9.23 -8.81 -16.73
CA GLU A 99 8.76 -10.19 -16.78
C GLU A 99 9.88 -11.21 -17.10
N ASN A 100 10.82 -10.85 -17.98
CA ASN A 100 11.92 -11.75 -18.34
C ASN A 100 13.07 -11.78 -17.32
N HIS A 101 13.20 -10.76 -16.49
CA HIS A 101 14.30 -10.66 -15.53
C HIS A 101 13.83 -10.87 -14.09
N LEU A 102 12.54 -10.72 -13.79
CA LEU A 102 11.96 -11.08 -12.50
C LEU A 102 11.75 -12.59 -12.48
N THR A 103 12.63 -13.29 -11.77
CA THR A 103 12.50 -14.74 -11.58
C THR A 103 11.46 -15.05 -10.51
N PHE A 104 10.58 -16.02 -10.75
CA PHE A 104 9.67 -16.54 -9.72
C PHE A 104 10.49 -17.21 -8.62
N LEU A 105 10.55 -16.57 -7.45
CA LEU A 105 11.15 -17.16 -6.28
C LEU A 105 10.15 -18.08 -5.58
N SER A 106 10.62 -19.23 -5.12
CA SER A 106 9.89 -19.97 -4.08
C SER A 106 9.84 -19.12 -2.80
N PHE A 107 8.86 -19.38 -1.93
CA PHE A 107 8.79 -18.69 -0.63
C PHE A 107 10.10 -18.78 0.16
N SER A 108 10.75 -19.95 0.10
CA SER A 108 12.00 -20.22 0.80
C SER A 108 13.13 -19.32 0.30
N GLU A 109 13.22 -19.12 -1.01
CA GLU A 109 14.22 -18.23 -1.61
C GLU A 109 13.91 -16.77 -1.31
N TYR A 110 12.64 -16.39 -1.42
CA TYR A 110 12.20 -15.04 -1.09
C TYR A 110 12.51 -14.67 0.37
N ARG A 111 12.17 -15.56 1.31
CA ARG A 111 12.49 -15.38 2.73
C ARG A 111 13.99 -15.26 3.00
N ARG A 112 14.82 -15.97 2.24
CA ARG A 112 16.28 -15.89 2.34
C ARG A 112 16.81 -14.54 1.82
N LEU A 113 16.25 -14.04 0.72
CA LEU A 113 16.74 -12.82 0.05
C LEU A 113 16.18 -11.52 0.63
N ALA A 114 14.98 -11.55 1.23
CA ALA A 114 14.31 -10.35 1.74
C ALA A 114 15.22 -9.47 2.63
N PRO A 115 15.98 -9.99 3.62
CA PRO A 115 16.86 -9.15 4.43
C PRO A 115 18.00 -8.48 3.64
N HIS A 116 18.53 -9.15 2.61
CA HIS A 116 19.57 -8.59 1.73
C HIS A 116 19.03 -7.45 0.86
N ASN A 117 17.75 -7.51 0.52
CA ASN A 117 17.05 -6.49 -0.24
C ASN A 117 16.40 -5.41 0.64
N HIS A 118 16.79 -5.34 1.93
CA HIS A 118 16.22 -4.40 2.89
C HIS A 118 14.69 -4.52 3.04
N ILE A 119 14.15 -5.72 2.81
CA ILE A 119 12.76 -6.07 3.04
C ILE A 119 12.62 -6.75 4.40
N ARG A 120 11.75 -6.20 5.23
CA ARG A 120 11.28 -6.86 6.44
C ARG A 120 10.13 -7.80 6.09
N LEU A 121 10.40 -9.10 6.06
CA LEU A 121 9.37 -10.10 5.83
C LEU A 121 8.76 -10.58 7.16
N LEU A 122 7.44 -10.46 7.29
CA LEU A 122 6.65 -11.06 8.35
C LEU A 122 5.63 -12.02 7.73
N TYR A 123 5.67 -13.25 8.22
CA TYR A 123 4.76 -14.32 7.84
C TYR A 123 4.26 -14.92 9.13
N ASN A 124 2.95 -14.83 9.40
CA ASN A 124 2.39 -15.24 10.69
C ASN A 124 1.10 -16.05 10.55
N GLU A 125 1.25 -17.37 10.57
CA GLU A 125 0.13 -18.31 10.65
C GLU A 125 -0.42 -18.50 12.08
N ASN A 126 0.28 -17.99 13.10
CA ASN A 126 -0.04 -18.26 14.49
C ASN A 126 -0.74 -17.06 15.13
N GLN A 127 -2.00 -17.27 15.54
CA GLN A 127 -2.92 -16.29 16.17
C GLN A 127 -2.31 -15.59 17.40
N GLN A 128 -1.46 -14.59 17.20
CA GLN A 128 -0.69 -13.91 18.25
C GLN A 128 -0.64 -12.41 18.00
N GLU A 129 -0.53 -11.62 19.07
CA GLU A 129 -0.22 -10.19 18.97
C GLU A 129 1.26 -10.03 18.60
N LEU A 130 1.53 -9.31 17.51
CA LEU A 130 2.87 -9.02 17.02
C LEU A 130 3.20 -7.55 17.26
N ARG A 131 4.05 -7.30 18.25
CA ARG A 131 4.65 -5.98 18.48
C ARG A 131 6.02 -5.91 17.85
N VAL A 132 6.11 -5.05 16.86
CA VAL A 132 7.22 -4.99 15.92
C VAL A 132 8.05 -3.76 16.27
N GLN A 133 9.19 -3.99 16.94
CA GLN A 133 10.12 -2.92 17.29
C GLN A 133 10.70 -2.26 16.02
N GLU A 134 10.92 -0.95 16.13
CA GLU A 134 11.50 -0.11 15.08
C GLU A 134 12.88 -0.63 14.65
N ARG A 135 13.07 -0.81 13.34
CA ARG A 135 14.33 -1.26 12.75
C ARG A 135 14.71 -0.41 11.53
N PRO A 136 15.71 0.48 11.64
CA PRO A 136 16.06 1.41 10.56
C PRO A 136 16.76 0.75 9.36
N SER A 137 17.07 -0.55 9.41
CA SER A 137 17.79 -1.28 8.36
C SER A 137 16.93 -1.68 7.17
N PHE A 138 15.61 -1.57 7.28
CA PHE A 138 14.66 -2.02 6.25
C PHE A 138 13.98 -0.82 5.59
N SER A 139 14.03 -0.77 4.26
CA SER A 139 13.34 0.23 3.46
C SER A 139 11.88 -0.16 3.22
N SER A 140 11.55 -1.44 3.25
CA SER A 140 10.21 -1.96 2.95
C SER A 140 9.80 -3.06 3.91
N ALA A 141 8.50 -3.31 4.01
CA ALA A 141 7.96 -4.41 4.82
C ALA A 141 6.83 -5.15 4.09
N HIS A 142 6.81 -6.46 4.29
CA HIS A 142 5.87 -7.39 3.66
C HIS A 142 5.24 -8.24 4.76
N TYR A 143 3.93 -8.11 4.94
CA TYR A 143 3.14 -8.91 5.85
C TYR A 143 2.28 -9.85 5.02
N LEU A 144 2.61 -11.14 5.07
CA LEU A 144 1.98 -12.17 4.26
C LEU A 144 1.28 -13.17 5.19
N HIS A 145 0.10 -13.65 4.80
CA HIS A 145 -0.63 -14.72 5.51
C HIS A 145 -0.82 -14.44 7.01
N CYS A 146 -1.04 -13.17 7.37
CA CYS A 146 -1.29 -12.80 8.76
C CYS A 146 -2.79 -12.99 9.05
N HIS A 147 -3.11 -14.07 9.76
CA HIS A 147 -4.49 -14.41 10.12
C HIS A 147 -4.73 -14.26 11.62
N HIS A 148 -5.87 -13.70 12.01
CA HIS A 148 -6.25 -13.53 13.43
C HIS A 148 -5.14 -12.89 14.27
N THR A 149 -4.50 -11.86 13.74
CA THR A 149 -3.31 -11.24 14.30
C THR A 149 -3.60 -9.76 14.60
N ALA A 150 -2.99 -9.24 15.66
CA ALA A 150 -2.91 -7.80 15.88
C ALA A 150 -1.45 -7.36 15.70
N VAL A 151 -1.21 -6.42 14.80
CA VAL A 151 0.13 -5.95 14.43
C VAL A 151 0.29 -4.47 14.78
N GLU A 152 1.28 -4.16 15.59
CA GLU A 152 1.74 -2.79 15.87
C GLU A 152 3.19 -2.67 15.39
N ASP A 153 3.44 -1.82 14.40
CA ASP A 153 4.77 -1.55 13.87
C ASP A 153 5.06 -0.04 13.87
N ASP A 154 6.08 0.33 14.64
CA ASP A 154 6.53 1.71 14.80
C ASP A 154 7.59 2.12 13.78
N SER A 155 8.00 1.21 12.90
CA SER A 155 9.00 1.49 11.87
C SER A 155 8.45 2.38 10.76
N SER A 156 9.34 3.13 10.11
CA SER A 156 9.04 3.88 8.89
C SER A 156 9.54 3.12 7.66
N TYR A 157 8.73 3.08 6.61
CA TYR A 157 9.06 2.40 5.36
C TYR A 157 8.86 3.32 4.16
N THR A 158 9.42 2.96 3.01
CA THR A 158 9.09 3.55 1.71
C THR A 158 8.01 2.75 0.99
N ALA A 159 7.93 1.44 1.24
CA ALA A 159 6.90 0.56 0.70
C ALA A 159 6.39 -0.44 1.75
N LEU A 160 5.09 -0.70 1.74
CA LEU A 160 4.44 -1.70 2.59
C LEU A 160 3.48 -2.54 1.78
N ILE A 161 3.61 -3.87 1.89
CA ILE A 161 2.74 -4.84 1.24
C ILE A 161 2.07 -5.69 2.32
N LEU A 162 0.74 -5.76 2.25
CA LEU A 162 -0.12 -6.58 3.09
C LEU A 162 -0.91 -7.51 2.17
N GLN A 163 -0.63 -8.82 2.24
CA GLN A 163 -1.18 -9.78 1.28
C GLN A 163 -1.72 -11.02 1.97
N ASP A 164 -2.88 -11.48 1.49
CA ASP A 164 -3.57 -12.68 1.98
C ASP A 164 -3.70 -12.67 3.52
N CYS A 165 -4.13 -11.53 4.06
CA CYS A 165 -4.32 -11.37 5.50
C CYS A 165 -5.80 -11.38 5.82
N SER A 166 -6.20 -12.07 6.90
CA SER A 166 -7.60 -12.08 7.31
C SER A 166 -7.83 -11.98 8.81
N HIS A 167 -8.94 -11.34 9.19
CA HIS A 167 -9.27 -11.10 10.60
C HIS A 167 -8.12 -10.42 11.38
N THR A 168 -7.46 -9.46 10.74
CA THR A 168 -6.21 -8.87 11.25
C THR A 168 -6.32 -7.36 11.41
N SER A 169 -5.76 -6.86 12.51
CA SER A 169 -5.64 -5.44 12.80
C SER A 169 -4.20 -5.01 12.56
N PHE A 170 -4.00 -4.00 11.71
CA PHE A 170 -2.70 -3.43 11.39
C PHE A 170 -2.62 -1.98 11.84
N GLN A 171 -1.58 -1.65 12.60
CA GLN A 171 -1.28 -0.30 13.06
C GLN A 171 0.17 0.06 12.72
N PHE A 172 0.33 0.89 11.69
CA PHE A 172 1.64 1.31 11.20
C PHE A 172 1.92 2.78 11.50
N SER A 173 3.21 3.13 11.57
CA SER A 173 3.66 4.53 11.68
C SER A 173 3.44 5.27 10.36
N THR A 174 4.46 5.30 9.50
CA THR A 174 4.51 6.15 8.31
C THR A 174 5.16 5.40 7.16
N VAL A 175 4.53 5.47 6.00
CA VAL A 175 5.05 4.91 4.74
C VAL A 175 5.22 6.03 3.73
N ALA A 176 6.45 6.43 3.45
CA ALA A 176 6.75 7.59 2.59
C ALA A 176 6.27 7.41 1.14
N GLY A 177 6.16 6.17 0.67
CA GLY A 177 5.71 5.83 -0.67
C GLY A 177 4.36 5.14 -0.67
N ILE A 178 4.37 3.85 -0.98
CA ILE A 178 3.19 3.10 -1.38
C ILE A 178 2.82 2.02 -0.35
N VAL A 179 1.52 1.91 -0.11
CA VAL A 179 0.91 0.81 0.64
C VAL A 179 0.02 0.02 -0.31
N VAL A 180 0.22 -1.30 -0.35
CA VAL A 180 -0.61 -2.22 -1.12
C VAL A 180 -1.28 -3.19 -0.16
N LEU A 181 -2.61 -3.20 -0.15
CA LEU A 181 -3.45 -4.17 0.53
C LEU A 181 -4.10 -5.06 -0.52
N ARG A 182 -3.78 -6.36 -0.50
CA ARG A 182 -4.15 -7.28 -1.58
C ARG A 182 -4.70 -8.60 -1.04
N ASP A 183 -5.79 -9.08 -1.64
CA ASP A 183 -6.39 -10.38 -1.34
C ASP A 183 -6.69 -10.55 0.17
N CYS A 184 -7.07 -9.46 0.85
CA CYS A 184 -7.32 -9.43 2.28
C CYS A 184 -8.82 -9.41 2.60
N ASP A 185 -9.20 -10.02 3.73
CA ASP A 185 -10.59 -10.11 4.16
C ASP A 185 -10.75 -9.84 5.67
N HIS A 186 -11.71 -9.04 6.09
CA HIS A 186 -11.89 -8.65 7.50
C HIS A 186 -10.62 -8.03 8.11
N VAL A 187 -10.10 -6.98 7.47
CA VAL A 187 -8.86 -6.29 7.91
C VAL A 187 -9.14 -4.84 8.29
N THR A 188 -8.56 -4.44 9.42
CA THR A 188 -8.52 -3.03 9.84
C THR A 188 -7.11 -2.50 9.67
N LEU A 189 -6.95 -1.43 8.89
CA LEU A 189 -5.66 -0.82 8.60
C LEU A 189 -5.62 0.64 9.08
N SER A 190 -4.74 0.94 10.03
CA SER A 190 -4.40 2.30 10.45
C SER A 190 -3.00 2.67 9.97
N ILE A 191 -2.90 3.66 9.06
CA ILE A 191 -1.63 4.02 8.44
C ILE A 191 -1.58 5.45 7.88
N CYS A 192 -0.39 6.06 7.93
CA CYS A 192 -0.07 7.27 7.16
C CYS A 192 0.79 6.90 5.95
N CYS A 193 0.38 7.28 4.73
CA CYS A 193 1.11 6.96 3.51
C CYS A 193 1.00 8.04 2.43
N ASN A 194 1.81 7.95 1.37
CA ASN A 194 1.64 8.83 0.20
C ASN A 194 0.59 8.27 -0.76
N ARG A 195 0.65 6.97 -1.04
CA ARG A 195 -0.28 6.25 -1.94
C ARG A 195 -0.81 4.98 -1.29
N LEU A 196 -2.10 4.70 -1.50
CA LEU A 196 -2.77 3.49 -1.02
C LEU A 196 -3.49 2.79 -2.17
N LEU A 197 -3.18 1.51 -2.36
CA LEU A 197 -3.87 0.63 -3.31
C LEU A 197 -4.54 -0.50 -2.53
N VAL A 198 -5.81 -0.75 -2.84
CA VAL A 198 -6.62 -1.81 -2.24
C VAL A 198 -7.17 -2.70 -3.36
N ILE A 199 -6.75 -3.96 -3.38
CA ILE A 199 -6.90 -4.86 -4.52
C ILE A 199 -7.57 -6.16 -4.07
N ASN A 200 -8.73 -6.49 -4.66
CA ASN A 200 -9.45 -7.73 -4.38
C ASN A 200 -9.66 -7.98 -2.87
N CYS A 201 -10.00 -6.93 -2.13
CA CYS A 201 -10.19 -7.00 -0.69
C CYS A 201 -11.68 -6.91 -0.33
N HIS A 202 -12.04 -7.49 0.82
CA HIS A 202 -13.41 -7.57 1.31
C HIS A 202 -13.45 -7.27 2.82
N HIS A 203 -14.50 -6.59 3.29
CA HIS A 203 -14.68 -6.22 4.71
C HIS A 203 -13.46 -5.48 5.30
N ILE A 204 -13.10 -4.34 4.69
CA ILE A 204 -11.92 -3.57 5.07
C ILE A 204 -12.32 -2.26 5.74
N ALA A 205 -11.70 -1.97 6.88
CA ALA A 205 -11.78 -0.67 7.54
C ALA A 205 -10.44 0.07 7.43
N LEU A 206 -10.44 1.22 6.77
CA LEU A 206 -9.27 2.04 6.46
C LEU A 206 -9.27 3.32 7.30
N TYR A 207 -8.34 3.44 8.24
CA TYR A 207 -8.10 4.64 9.04
C TYR A 207 -6.81 5.30 8.55
N THR A 208 -6.93 6.25 7.61
CA THR A 208 -5.78 6.64 6.79
C THR A 208 -5.46 8.13 6.83
N TYR A 209 -4.17 8.43 6.77
CA TYR A 209 -3.67 9.71 6.28
C TYR A 209 -3.02 9.42 4.95
N THR A 210 -3.58 9.93 3.85
CA THR A 210 -2.99 9.72 2.52
C THR A 210 -2.92 11.02 1.75
N CYS A 211 -1.79 11.25 1.07
CA CYS A 211 -1.58 12.46 0.27
C CYS A 211 -2.31 12.40 -1.07
N THR A 212 -2.68 11.20 -1.52
CA THR A 212 -3.38 10.95 -2.79
C THR A 212 -4.67 10.18 -2.55
N ASN A 213 -5.58 10.18 -3.53
CA ASN A 213 -6.82 9.42 -3.42
C ASN A 213 -6.49 7.91 -3.36
N PRO A 214 -7.01 7.15 -2.37
CA PRO A 214 -6.88 5.70 -2.37
C PRO A 214 -7.46 5.09 -3.64
N VAL A 215 -6.79 4.09 -4.20
CA VAL A 215 -7.24 3.39 -5.40
C VAL A 215 -7.82 2.03 -5.02
N PHE A 216 -9.06 1.77 -5.46
CA PHE A 216 -9.78 0.51 -5.22
C PHE A 216 -9.94 -0.28 -6.51
N ILE A 217 -9.65 -1.58 -6.46
CA ILE A 217 -9.63 -2.46 -7.62
C ILE A 217 -10.29 -3.78 -7.26
N ALA A 218 -11.29 -4.19 -8.03
CA ALA A 218 -12.04 -5.43 -7.76
C ALA A 218 -12.55 -5.51 -6.30
N CYS A 219 -12.90 -4.36 -5.73
CA CYS A 219 -13.41 -4.21 -4.36
C CYS A 219 -14.91 -3.89 -4.42
N ALA A 220 -15.69 -4.51 -3.55
CA ALA A 220 -17.11 -4.19 -3.41
C ALA A 220 -17.28 -2.98 -2.45
N PRO A 221 -17.90 -1.86 -2.89
CA PRO A 221 -17.96 -0.63 -2.09
C PRO A 221 -18.63 -0.76 -0.72
N ASP A 222 -19.65 -1.61 -0.63
CA ASP A 222 -20.42 -1.92 0.59
C ASP A 222 -19.60 -2.70 1.64
N THR A 223 -18.49 -3.28 1.23
CA THR A 223 -17.56 -4.01 2.10
C THR A 223 -16.36 -3.16 2.54
N MET A 224 -16.34 -1.88 2.16
CA MET A 224 -15.26 -0.94 2.45
C MET A 224 -15.77 0.13 3.41
N LEU A 225 -14.90 0.54 4.34
CA LEU A 225 -15.17 1.62 5.27
C LEU A 225 -13.94 2.51 5.35
N THR A 226 -14.12 3.81 5.21
CA THR A 226 -13.03 4.80 5.26
C THR A 226 -13.21 5.77 6.42
N ALA A 227 -12.11 6.15 7.04
CA ALA A 227 -12.05 7.08 8.15
C ALA A 227 -10.69 7.79 8.14
N PRO A 228 -10.59 9.01 8.73
CA PRO A 228 -9.29 9.65 8.89
C PRO A 228 -8.41 8.85 9.86
N TYR A 229 -7.08 8.97 9.71
CA TYR A 229 -6.10 8.36 10.61
C TYR A 229 -6.41 8.70 12.06
N ASN A 230 -6.47 7.70 12.93
CA ASN A 230 -7.03 7.81 14.27
C ASN A 230 -6.10 7.28 15.38
N THR A 231 -4.83 7.03 15.08
CA THR A 231 -3.87 6.49 16.05
C THR A 231 -2.95 7.60 16.56
N PRO A 232 -3.04 8.03 17.84
CA PRO A 232 -2.09 8.97 18.44
C PRO A 232 -0.70 8.34 18.50
N ARG A 233 0.35 9.12 18.17
CA ARG A 233 1.75 8.66 18.24
C ARG A 233 2.69 9.75 18.71
N VAL A 234 3.77 9.35 19.38
CA VAL A 234 4.88 10.23 19.75
C VAL A 234 5.59 10.72 18.48
N GLN A 235 5.82 12.03 18.38
CA GLN A 235 6.51 12.67 17.25
C GLN A 235 5.84 12.45 15.87
N LEU A 236 4.51 12.24 15.83
CA LEU A 236 3.76 12.00 14.59
C LEU A 236 4.02 13.09 13.53
N LEU A 237 3.94 14.37 13.90
CA LEU A 237 4.16 15.49 12.99
C LEU A 237 5.58 15.56 12.45
N ARG A 238 6.57 15.09 13.22
CA ARG A 238 7.95 14.99 12.76
C ARG A 238 8.10 13.86 11.75
N ARG A 239 7.54 12.68 12.05
CA ARG A 239 7.58 11.51 11.15
C ARG A 239 6.89 11.78 9.82
N LEU A 240 5.73 12.46 9.83
CA LEU A 240 5.06 12.91 8.59
C LEU A 240 5.96 13.83 7.75
N ARG A 241 6.65 14.79 8.38
CA ARG A 241 7.57 15.71 7.70
C ARG A 241 8.78 14.98 7.10
N GLU A 242 9.39 14.08 7.86
CA GLU A 242 10.54 13.27 7.41
C GLU A 242 10.15 12.35 6.24
N ALA A 243 8.92 11.80 6.25
CA ALA A 243 8.36 11.00 5.16
C ALA A 243 7.81 11.83 3.99
N HIS A 244 7.91 13.17 4.05
CA HIS A 244 7.37 14.11 3.06
C HIS A 244 5.85 13.97 2.82
N LEU A 245 5.13 13.45 3.82
CA LEU A 245 3.68 13.35 3.82
C LEU A 245 3.10 14.69 4.22
N THR A 246 2.96 15.58 3.23
CA THR A 246 2.48 16.94 3.42
C THR A 246 1.28 17.21 2.51
N GLY A 247 0.37 18.07 2.97
CA GLY A 247 -0.80 18.46 2.20
C GLY A 247 -2.12 17.99 2.81
N ARG A 248 -3.16 17.95 1.95
CA ARG A 248 -4.51 17.52 2.31
C ARG A 248 -4.50 16.01 2.57
N ASN A 249 -5.16 15.58 3.64
CA ASN A 249 -5.47 14.18 3.85
C ASN A 249 -6.65 13.78 2.94
N CYS A 250 -6.41 12.90 1.97
CA CYS A 250 -7.36 12.45 0.94
C CYS A 250 -8.06 11.12 1.29
N TRP A 251 -8.08 10.74 2.56
CA TRP A 251 -8.81 9.55 3.07
C TRP A 251 -10.29 9.50 2.67
N ASP A 252 -10.89 10.66 2.42
CA ASP A 252 -12.33 10.86 2.26
C ASP A 252 -12.82 10.74 0.82
N PHE A 253 -11.91 10.45 -0.12
CA PHE A 253 -12.22 10.35 -1.53
C PHE A 253 -11.38 9.25 -2.20
N GLY A 254 -11.96 8.06 -2.31
CA GLY A 254 -11.41 6.96 -3.08
C GLY A 254 -11.72 7.07 -4.57
N ILE A 255 -10.86 6.48 -5.40
CA ILE A 255 -11.09 6.33 -6.84
C ILE A 255 -10.96 4.87 -7.26
N ASP A 256 -11.65 4.49 -8.32
CA ASP A 256 -11.42 3.23 -9.02
C ASP A 256 -10.32 3.37 -10.08
N MET A 257 -10.07 2.31 -10.82
CA MET A 257 -9.11 2.26 -11.94
C MET A 257 -9.38 3.30 -13.05
N LYS A 258 -10.56 3.94 -13.07
CA LYS A 258 -10.90 4.99 -14.03
C LYS A 258 -10.65 6.39 -13.54
N GLY A 259 -10.21 6.54 -12.29
CA GLY A 259 -10.24 7.83 -11.61
C GLY A 259 -11.65 8.30 -11.27
N VAL A 260 -12.67 7.44 -11.35
CA VAL A 260 -14.03 7.78 -10.92
C VAL A 260 -14.14 7.57 -9.41
N ALA A 261 -14.93 8.42 -8.76
CA ALA A 261 -15.18 8.32 -7.33
C ALA A 261 -15.68 6.91 -6.95
N PHE A 262 -14.92 6.22 -6.10
CA PHE A 262 -15.31 4.94 -5.54
C PHE A 262 -16.26 5.18 -4.36
N PRO A 263 -17.52 4.69 -4.40
CA PRO A 263 -18.56 5.05 -3.44
C PRO A 263 -18.44 4.28 -2.12
N CYS A 264 -17.30 4.43 -1.44
CA CYS A 264 -17.06 3.83 -0.13
C CYS A 264 -17.76 4.62 0.98
N PRO A 265 -18.47 3.94 1.90
CA PRO A 265 -18.94 4.52 3.14
C PRO A 265 -17.82 5.19 3.94
N LYS A 266 -18.14 6.34 4.53
CA LYS A 266 -17.32 7.01 5.53
C LYS A 266 -17.84 6.63 6.91
N LEU A 267 -16.93 6.31 7.83
CA LEU A 267 -17.28 6.05 9.22
C LEU A 267 -17.87 7.32 9.85
N PRO A 268 -19.08 7.29 10.41
CA PRO A 268 -19.65 8.47 11.07
C PRO A 268 -18.75 8.94 12.23
N PRO A 269 -18.62 10.26 12.46
CA PRO A 269 -17.80 10.79 13.56
C PRO A 269 -18.20 10.21 14.93
N GLU A 270 -19.46 9.88 15.16
CA GLU A 270 -19.98 9.36 16.43
C GLU A 270 -19.46 7.95 16.75
N GLU A 271 -19.10 7.18 15.71
CA GLU A 271 -18.53 5.83 15.83
C GLU A 271 -16.99 5.86 15.79
N PHE A 272 -16.41 7.05 15.62
CA PHE A 272 -14.97 7.24 15.53
C PHE A 272 -14.30 7.16 16.90
N SER A 273 -13.39 6.22 17.06
CA SER A 273 -12.63 6.02 18.30
C SER A 273 -11.13 5.83 18.01
N PRO A 274 -10.24 6.26 18.93
CA PRO A 274 -8.81 6.04 18.81
C PRO A 274 -8.44 4.57 18.92
N PHE A 275 -7.48 4.11 18.09
CA PHE A 275 -6.73 2.91 18.44
C PHE A 275 -5.69 3.24 19.51
N LEU A 276 -5.90 2.69 20.70
CA LEU A 276 -4.97 2.81 21.82
C LEU A 276 -4.34 1.46 22.08
N ALA A 277 -3.06 1.30 21.72
CA ALA A 277 -2.31 0.09 22.02
C ALA A 277 -1.77 0.06 23.47
N LYS A 278 -1.66 1.24 24.11
CA LYS A 278 -1.11 1.44 25.45
C LYS A 278 -1.86 2.57 26.18
N GLU A 279 -1.71 2.63 27.50
CA GLU A 279 -2.14 3.79 28.29
C GLU A 279 -1.49 5.06 27.74
N ILE A 280 -2.29 6.12 27.61
CA ILE A 280 -1.85 7.41 27.06
C ILE A 280 -0.90 8.06 28.06
N THR A 281 0.37 8.18 27.66
CA THR A 281 1.42 8.78 28.51
C THR A 281 1.36 10.30 28.53
N GLY A 282 0.66 10.91 27.56
CA GLY A 282 0.50 12.36 27.42
C GLY A 282 1.52 13.00 26.49
N GLU A 283 2.48 12.22 25.97
CA GLU A 283 3.48 12.66 24.99
C GLU A 283 3.01 12.44 23.53
N GLU A 284 1.89 11.74 23.34
CA GLU A 284 1.36 11.41 22.01
C GLU A 284 0.70 12.63 21.35
N GLU A 285 1.05 12.87 20.09
CA GLU A 285 0.43 13.91 19.27
C GLU A 285 -0.87 13.38 18.65
N LEU A 286 -1.90 14.23 18.60
CA LEU A 286 -3.16 13.90 17.95
C LEU A 286 -2.98 13.83 16.43
N PRO A 287 -3.66 12.89 15.74
CA PRO A 287 -3.74 12.90 14.29
C PRO A 287 -4.30 14.21 13.74
N LEU A 288 -3.93 14.55 12.50
CA LEU A 288 -4.48 15.68 11.75
C LEU A 288 -5.90 15.36 11.28
N LEU A 289 -6.87 15.45 12.20
CA LEU A 289 -8.28 15.13 11.98
C LEU A 289 -9.06 16.32 11.42
N PRO A 290 -10.10 16.09 10.60
CA PRO A 290 -11.14 17.08 10.36
C PRO A 290 -11.84 17.44 11.68
N THR A 291 -12.37 18.67 11.78
CA THR A 291 -12.92 19.23 13.02
C THR A 291 -13.98 18.35 13.68
N GLU A 292 -14.92 17.83 12.90
CA GLU A 292 -16.00 16.93 13.39
C GLU A 292 -15.45 15.63 14.02
N TYR A 293 -14.40 15.04 13.45
CA TYR A 293 -13.74 13.86 14.02
C TYR A 293 -12.90 14.23 15.23
N GLU A 294 -12.22 15.39 15.19
CA GLU A 294 -11.37 15.85 16.29
C GLU A 294 -12.17 16.10 17.58
N GLU A 295 -13.36 16.69 17.47
CA GLU A 295 -14.23 16.96 18.62
C GLU A 295 -14.65 15.66 19.33
N VAL A 296 -15.13 14.68 18.56
CA VAL A 296 -15.52 13.37 19.11
C VAL A 296 -14.29 12.63 19.67
N PHE A 297 -13.18 12.66 18.95
CA PHE A 297 -11.94 12.02 19.38
C PHE A 297 -11.44 12.57 20.72
N ARG A 298 -11.41 13.90 20.87
CA ARG A 298 -11.05 14.55 22.14
C ARG A 298 -12.03 14.20 23.25
N HIS A 299 -13.33 14.10 22.96
CA HIS A 299 -14.33 13.69 23.94
C HIS A 299 -14.09 12.26 24.45
N VAL A 300 -13.83 11.31 23.54
CA VAL A 300 -13.51 9.91 23.88
C VAL A 300 -12.24 9.84 24.72
N LEU A 301 -11.15 10.50 24.29
CA LEU A 301 -9.89 10.54 25.04
C LEU A 301 -10.04 11.12 26.44
N ASN A 302 -10.79 12.21 26.60
CA ASN A 302 -11.03 12.83 27.89
C ASN A 302 -11.87 11.94 28.82
N THR A 303 -12.75 11.11 28.27
CA THR A 303 -13.53 10.14 29.03
C THR A 303 -12.65 9.00 29.50
N LEU A 304 -11.79 8.46 28.63
CA LEU A 304 -10.85 7.39 28.96
C LEU A 304 -9.79 7.81 29.99
N LYS A 305 -9.39 9.10 30.03
CA LYS A 305 -8.48 9.62 31.06
C LYS A 305 -9.11 9.78 32.45
N LYS A 306 -10.44 9.76 32.54
CA LYS A 306 -11.18 9.93 33.81
C LYS A 306 -11.55 8.60 34.47
N THR A 307 -11.49 7.51 33.71
CA THR A 307 -11.63 6.12 34.18
C THR A 307 -10.28 5.56 34.60
#